data_AF-A0A3N5KFR0-F1
#
_entry.id   AF-A0A3N5KFR0-F1
#
_cell.length_a   1.000
_cell.length_b   1.000
_cell.length_c   1.000
_cell.angle_alpha   90.00
_cell.angle_beta   90.00
_cell.angle_gamma   90.00
#
_symmetry.space_group_name_H-M   'P 1'
#
loop_
_entity.id
_entity.type
_entity.pdbx_description
1 polymer ?
#
loop_
_entity_poly.entity_id
_entity_poly.type
_entity_poly.pdbx_seq_one_letter_code
_entity_poly.pdbx_strand_id
1 'polypeptide(L)'
;MCNSVNSYDLHAAMESYSKSGLGGLEITPIYGVHGYEDTFIKFLSPEWMNNLNYTLQEGKRLDLGVDLAMASGWPFGGPWVTPDDACKYIVVKSYLLKEGEQLQEIVVMIQTPLLRTVRLNNLTMEQLKFPISLNEDSLQNWVIDQVRFPKAMPLQVLIAYSDKGEIINLTSNVDSEGKLHWTAPAAIWKLYAVFEGCNGKMVERAGPGGEGDVIDQFSAKSMDRLLPNWHIVRNRFRCIRRQQLASASDADSCNHLRCRYSFGAVLDRAIITWIRNCCIKVTKSFAGKTS
;
A
#
# COMPACT_ATOMS: atom_id res chain seq x y z
N MET A 1 1.11 -10.79 23.48
CA MET A 1 1.47 -11.26 22.11
C MET A 1 0.47 -10.69 21.12
N CYS A 2 0.83 -10.56 19.85
CA CYS A 2 -0.03 -9.93 18.83
C CYS A 2 -0.40 -8.49 19.19
N ASN A 3 -1.68 -8.10 19.16
CA ASN A 3 -2.14 -6.75 19.51
C ASN A 3 -2.59 -6.59 20.97
N SER A 4 -2.40 -7.60 21.83
CA SER A 4 -2.63 -7.51 23.26
C SER A 4 -1.28 -7.39 23.96
N VAL A 5 -0.88 -6.16 24.28
CA VAL A 5 0.44 -5.84 24.86
C VAL A 5 0.30 -4.88 26.03
N ASN A 6 1.13 -5.08 27.05
CA ASN A 6 1.22 -4.19 28.22
C ASN A 6 2.70 -3.93 28.53
N SER A 7 2.97 -2.92 29.36
CA SER A 7 4.34 -2.53 29.71
C SER A 7 5.13 -3.62 30.44
N TYR A 8 4.47 -4.43 31.26
CA TYR A 8 5.12 -5.52 32.00
C TYR A 8 5.69 -6.59 31.05
N ASP A 9 4.88 -7.06 30.10
CA ASP A 9 5.30 -8.06 29.12
C ASP A 9 6.34 -7.50 28.14
N LEU A 10 6.20 -6.23 27.75
CA LEU A 10 7.19 -5.54 26.92
C LEU A 10 8.55 -5.45 27.62
N HIS A 11 8.57 -5.05 28.89
CA HIS A 11 9.79 -5.01 29.70
C HIS A 11 10.48 -6.37 29.77
N ALA A 12 9.72 -7.42 30.14
CA ALA A 12 10.26 -8.77 30.27
C ALA A 12 10.83 -9.30 28.94
N ALA A 13 10.13 -9.07 27.82
CA ALA A 13 10.60 -9.47 26.50
C ALA A 13 11.89 -8.74 26.09
N MET A 14 11.95 -7.41 26.27
CA MET A 14 13.11 -6.62 25.88
C MET A 14 14.35 -6.90 26.74
N GLU A 15 14.18 -7.12 28.05
CA GLU A 15 15.24 -7.61 28.94
C GLU A 15 15.81 -8.95 28.46
N SER A 16 14.94 -9.88 28.04
CA SER A 16 15.36 -11.16 27.47
C SER A 16 16.16 -11.01 26.18
N TYR A 17 15.72 -10.11 25.28
CA TYR A 17 16.43 -9.81 24.02
C TYR A 17 17.82 -9.22 24.28
N SER A 18 17.91 -8.24 25.19
CA SER A 18 19.18 -7.63 25.60
C SER A 18 20.13 -8.66 26.21
N LYS A 19 19.66 -9.48 27.16
CA LYS A 19 20.47 -10.55 27.79
C LYS A 19 20.96 -11.60 26.79
N SER A 20 20.20 -11.81 25.71
CA SER A 20 20.56 -12.73 24.63
C SER A 20 21.54 -12.12 23.62
N GLY A 21 21.92 -10.85 23.78
CA GLY A 21 22.86 -10.15 22.90
C GLY A 21 22.25 -9.67 21.58
N LEU A 22 20.92 -9.55 21.48
CA LEU A 22 20.28 -8.95 20.30
C LEU A 22 20.54 -7.43 20.29
N GLY A 23 20.82 -6.88 19.11
CA GLY A 23 21.06 -5.43 18.93
C GLY A 23 19.78 -4.60 18.69
N GLY A 24 18.61 -5.24 18.64
CA GLY A 24 17.35 -4.56 18.39
C GLY A 24 16.17 -5.47 18.10
N LEU A 25 15.03 -4.85 17.80
CA LEU A 25 13.77 -5.50 17.46
C LEU A 25 12.97 -4.69 16.43
N GLU A 26 12.13 -5.38 15.67
CA GLU A 26 11.14 -4.77 14.78
C GLU A 26 9.73 -4.98 15.36
N ILE A 27 8.95 -3.91 15.40
CA ILE A 27 7.55 -3.94 15.82
C ILE A 27 6.70 -4.16 14.58
N THR A 28 6.00 -5.29 14.51
CA THR A 28 5.01 -5.60 13.45
C THR A 28 3.65 -5.84 14.09
N PRO A 29 2.74 -4.84 14.10
CA PRO A 29 1.38 -5.01 14.62
C PRO A 29 0.59 -5.97 13.73
N ILE A 30 -0.08 -6.94 14.35
CA ILE A 30 -0.91 -7.96 13.67
C ILE A 30 -2.17 -8.24 14.48
N TYR A 31 -3.15 -8.95 13.88
CA TYR A 31 -4.37 -9.43 14.54
C TYR A 31 -4.10 -10.17 15.85
N GLY A 32 -5.08 -10.11 16.75
CA GLY A 32 -5.01 -10.69 18.07
C GLY A 32 -5.29 -12.18 18.15
N VAL A 33 -5.09 -12.75 19.34
CA VAL A 33 -5.38 -14.15 19.60
C VAL A 33 -6.86 -14.31 19.89
N HIS A 34 -7.51 -15.27 19.21
CA HIS A 34 -8.92 -15.58 19.42
C HIS A 34 -9.20 -15.92 20.90
N GLY A 35 -10.27 -15.39 21.46
CA GLY A 35 -10.65 -15.53 22.87
C GLY A 35 -10.02 -14.48 23.81
N TYR A 36 -9.25 -13.54 23.27
CA TYR A 36 -8.64 -12.42 24.00
C TYR A 36 -9.09 -11.06 23.45
N GLU A 37 -10.21 -11.01 22.73
CA GLU A 37 -10.70 -9.82 22.03
C GLU A 37 -10.85 -8.60 22.95
N ASP A 38 -11.24 -8.80 24.21
CA ASP A 38 -11.40 -7.73 25.20
C ASP A 38 -10.08 -7.05 25.60
N THR A 39 -8.94 -7.65 25.23
CA THR A 39 -7.59 -7.12 25.51
C THR A 39 -6.95 -6.48 24.28
N PHE A 40 -7.68 -6.43 23.16
CA PHE A 40 -7.15 -5.98 21.89
C PHE A 40 -6.93 -4.48 21.88
N ILE A 41 -5.73 -4.06 21.52
CA ILE A 41 -5.39 -2.65 21.36
C ILE A 41 -5.54 -2.27 19.89
N LYS A 42 -6.38 -1.27 19.61
CA LYS A 42 -6.55 -0.72 18.26
C LYS A 42 -5.25 -0.04 17.80
N PHE A 43 -4.79 -0.35 16.59
CA PHE A 43 -3.61 0.23 15.96
C PHE A 43 -3.74 1.76 15.90
N LEU A 44 -2.67 2.48 16.25
CA LEU A 44 -2.61 3.95 16.35
C LEU A 44 -3.56 4.62 17.36
N SER A 45 -4.29 3.85 18.18
CA SER A 45 -5.03 4.39 19.32
C SER A 45 -4.10 5.05 20.34
N PRO A 46 -4.60 5.93 21.24
CA PRO A 46 -3.78 6.53 22.29
C PRO A 46 -3.04 5.50 23.15
N GLU A 47 -3.67 4.36 23.46
CA GLU A 47 -3.06 3.27 24.20
C GLU A 47 -1.92 2.60 23.42
N TRP A 48 -2.14 2.32 22.12
CA TRP A 48 -1.09 1.79 21.24
C TRP A 48 0.11 2.73 21.18
N MET A 49 -0.13 4.04 21.06
CA MET A 49 0.92 5.06 21.03
C MET A 49 1.68 5.14 22.36
N ASN A 50 1.02 4.91 23.50
CA ASN A 50 1.66 4.87 24.81
C ASN A 50 2.60 3.66 24.93
N ASN A 51 2.16 2.48 24.49
CA ASN A 51 2.98 1.27 24.47
C ASN A 51 4.19 1.40 23.51
N LEU A 52 4.00 2.04 22.35
CA LEU A 52 5.12 2.37 21.46
C LEU A 52 6.12 3.30 22.16
N ASN A 53 5.64 4.37 22.82
CA ASN A 53 6.52 5.29 23.54
C ASN A 53 7.29 4.58 24.66
N TYR A 54 6.64 3.69 25.41
CA TYR A 54 7.28 2.86 26.43
C TYR A 54 8.38 1.97 25.82
N THR A 55 8.08 1.27 24.71
CA THR A 55 9.04 0.42 23.99
C THR A 55 10.27 1.20 23.54
N LEU A 56 10.10 2.43 23.06
CA LEU A 56 11.22 3.29 22.66
C LEU A 56 12.08 3.74 23.85
N GLN A 57 11.46 4.01 25.00
CA GLN A 57 12.19 4.36 26.23
C GLN A 57 13.01 3.17 26.75
N GLU A 58 12.41 1.98 26.77
CA GLU A 58 13.09 0.75 27.15
C GLU A 58 14.21 0.39 26.17
N GLY A 59 13.99 0.58 24.86
CA GLY A 59 15.01 0.36 23.85
C GLY A 59 16.24 1.24 24.09
N LYS A 60 16.04 2.52 24.44
CA LYS A 60 17.14 3.41 24.84
C LYS A 60 17.86 2.91 26.10
N ARG A 61 17.12 2.47 27.12
CA ARG A 61 17.70 1.99 28.39
C ARG A 61 18.58 0.76 28.19
N LEU A 62 18.19 -0.12 27.27
CA LEU A 62 18.82 -1.41 27.00
C LEU A 62 19.81 -1.41 25.83
N ASP A 63 20.05 -0.26 25.20
CA ASP A 63 20.86 -0.14 23.96
C ASP A 63 20.34 -1.04 22.81
N LEU A 64 19.01 -1.12 22.67
CA LEU A 64 18.33 -1.85 21.60
C LEU A 64 17.82 -0.88 20.52
N GLY A 65 18.16 -1.18 19.26
CA GLY A 65 17.53 -0.54 18.10
C GLY A 65 16.06 -0.94 17.97
N VAL A 66 15.19 0.00 17.63
CA VAL A 66 13.75 -0.28 17.41
C VAL A 66 13.36 0.15 16.01
N ASP A 67 12.83 -0.78 15.23
CA ASP A 67 12.18 -0.52 13.95
C ASP A 67 10.67 -0.76 14.03
N LEU A 68 9.91 -0.20 13.10
CA LEU A 68 8.45 -0.28 13.06
C LEU A 68 7.97 -0.45 11.61
N ALA A 69 7.22 -1.52 11.38
CA ALA A 69 6.54 -1.75 10.11
C ALA A 69 5.61 -0.57 9.75
N MET A 70 5.56 -0.19 8.47
CA MET A 70 4.82 1.00 8.01
C MET A 70 3.29 0.87 8.07
N ALA A 71 2.77 -0.30 8.40
CA ALA A 71 1.35 -0.58 8.58
C ALA A 71 1.15 -1.74 9.56
N SER A 72 -0.10 -1.99 9.91
CA SER A 72 -0.51 -3.17 10.67
C SER A 72 -0.79 -4.31 9.70
N GLY A 73 0.03 -5.36 9.69
CA GLY A 73 -0.06 -6.45 8.70
C GLY A 73 0.59 -6.14 7.34
N TRP A 74 0.24 -6.92 6.32
CA TRP A 74 0.83 -6.83 4.98
C TRP A 74 -0.13 -7.30 3.88
N PRO A 75 0.01 -6.86 2.62
CA PRO A 75 0.81 -5.72 2.17
C PRO A 75 0.33 -4.39 2.78
N PHE A 76 1.10 -3.31 2.64
CA PHE A 76 0.79 -2.06 3.31
C PHE A 76 -0.54 -1.44 2.86
N GLY A 77 -1.31 -0.99 3.83
CA GLY A 77 -2.62 -0.39 3.63
C GLY A 77 -3.27 -0.08 4.97
N GLY A 78 -4.58 0.15 4.96
CA GLY A 78 -5.36 0.40 6.15
C GLY A 78 -6.59 1.26 5.88
N PRO A 79 -7.32 1.67 6.92
CA PRO A 79 -8.61 2.37 6.76
C PRO A 79 -8.50 3.74 6.07
N TRP A 80 -7.30 4.32 6.04
CA TRP A 80 -7.01 5.60 5.36
C TRP A 80 -6.78 5.46 3.85
N VAL A 81 -6.66 4.24 3.30
CA VAL A 81 -6.51 4.03 1.86
C VAL A 81 -7.87 4.24 1.19
N THR A 82 -7.94 5.24 0.32
CA THR A 82 -9.15 5.52 -0.45
C THR A 82 -9.25 4.57 -1.65
N PRO A 83 -10.45 4.37 -2.23
CA PRO A 83 -10.61 3.56 -3.44
C PRO A 83 -9.73 4.02 -4.62
N ASP A 84 -9.45 5.33 -4.70
CA ASP A 84 -8.58 5.91 -5.72
C ASP A 84 -7.10 5.55 -5.48
N ASP A 85 -6.69 5.45 -4.21
CA ASP A 85 -5.32 5.10 -3.81
C ASP A 85 -5.11 3.59 -3.59
N ALA A 86 -6.16 2.78 -3.71
CA ALA A 86 -6.10 1.34 -3.57
C ALA A 86 -5.48 0.66 -4.81
N CYS A 87 -4.84 -0.49 -4.59
CA CYS A 87 -4.27 -1.35 -5.63
C CYS A 87 -5.21 -1.54 -6.82
N LYS A 88 -4.67 -1.47 -8.04
CA LYS A 88 -5.43 -1.58 -9.28
C LYS A 88 -5.29 -2.93 -9.95
N TYR A 89 -6.21 -3.23 -10.85
CA TYR A 89 -6.07 -4.31 -11.83
C TYR A 89 -6.60 -3.84 -13.19
N ILE A 90 -6.15 -4.52 -14.24
CA ILE A 90 -6.46 -4.18 -15.62
C ILE A 90 -7.35 -5.26 -16.23
N VAL A 91 -8.33 -4.83 -17.02
CA VAL A 91 -9.09 -5.71 -17.92
C VAL A 91 -8.95 -5.22 -19.34
N VAL A 92 -8.76 -6.15 -20.28
CA VAL A 92 -8.68 -5.84 -21.70
C VAL A 92 -9.89 -6.44 -22.41
N LYS A 93 -10.61 -5.62 -23.18
CA LYS A 93 -11.58 -6.08 -24.17
C LYS A 93 -10.99 -5.96 -25.56
N SER A 94 -11.26 -6.93 -26.42
CA SER A 94 -10.81 -6.90 -27.81
C SER A 94 -11.96 -6.97 -28.78
N TYR A 95 -11.87 -6.21 -29.86
CA TYR A 95 -12.86 -6.15 -30.93
C TYR A 95 -12.19 -6.39 -32.28
N LEU A 96 -12.96 -6.86 -33.26
CA LEU A 96 -12.52 -7.05 -34.63
C LEU A 96 -13.48 -6.29 -35.55
N LEU A 97 -12.92 -5.42 -36.40
CA LEU A 97 -13.68 -4.65 -37.39
C LEU A 97 -13.06 -4.81 -38.77
N LYS A 98 -13.91 -4.89 -39.78
CA LYS A 98 -13.53 -4.83 -41.19
C LYS A 98 -13.66 -3.39 -41.71
N GLU A 99 -13.09 -3.15 -42.89
CA GLU A 99 -13.26 -1.90 -43.62
C GLU A 99 -14.73 -1.44 -43.66
N GLY A 100 -14.95 -0.16 -43.37
CA GLY A 100 -16.26 0.48 -43.39
C GLY A 100 -17.13 0.20 -42.16
N GLU A 101 -16.74 -0.72 -41.27
CA GLU A 101 -17.52 -1.03 -40.07
C GLU A 101 -17.31 0.02 -38.97
N GLN A 102 -18.35 0.20 -38.15
CA GLN A 102 -18.31 0.93 -36.90
C GLN A 102 -18.62 -0.03 -35.75
N LEU A 103 -17.95 0.15 -34.61
CA LEU A 103 -18.23 -0.64 -33.41
C LEU A 103 -19.63 -0.30 -32.90
N GLN A 104 -20.53 -1.28 -32.92
CA GLN A 104 -21.93 -1.10 -32.49
C GLN A 104 -22.08 -1.17 -30.96
N GLU A 105 -21.24 -1.95 -30.29
CA GLU A 105 -21.23 -2.03 -28.84
C GLU A 105 -20.50 -0.84 -28.20
N ILE A 106 -20.92 -0.46 -27.01
CA ILE A 106 -20.26 0.60 -26.24
C ILE A 106 -19.00 0.06 -25.53
N VAL A 107 -17.94 0.87 -25.53
CA VAL A 107 -16.64 0.59 -24.93
C VAL A 107 -16.69 0.91 -23.43
N VAL A 108 -17.44 0.09 -22.69
CA VAL A 108 -17.58 0.19 -21.23
C VAL A 108 -17.21 -1.11 -20.54
N MET A 109 -16.80 -1.03 -19.28
CA MET A 109 -16.52 -2.19 -18.45
C MET A 109 -17.06 -1.96 -17.04
N ILE A 110 -17.78 -2.95 -16.51
CA ILE A 110 -18.16 -2.98 -15.10
C ILE A 110 -17.27 -4.00 -14.41
N GLN A 111 -16.62 -3.57 -13.34
CA GLN A 111 -15.80 -4.41 -12.47
C GLN A 111 -16.62 -5.60 -11.98
N THR A 112 -16.10 -6.80 -12.20
CA THR A 112 -16.72 -8.03 -11.69
C THR A 112 -16.67 -8.01 -10.16
N PRO A 113 -17.82 -8.17 -9.48
CA PRO A 113 -17.82 -8.23 -8.02
C PRO A 113 -17.06 -9.46 -7.53
N LEU A 114 -16.35 -9.30 -6.43
CA LEU A 114 -15.64 -10.39 -5.76
C LEU A 114 -15.78 -10.18 -4.25
N LEU A 115 -16.08 -11.23 -3.53
CA LEU A 115 -15.95 -11.27 -2.08
C LEU A 115 -15.25 -12.57 -1.73
N ARG A 116 -14.10 -12.45 -1.07
CA ARG A 116 -13.35 -13.59 -0.58
C ARG A 116 -12.96 -13.31 0.88
N THR A 117 -13.13 -14.34 1.69
CA THR A 117 -12.87 -14.33 3.12
C THR A 117 -11.93 -15.49 3.44
N VAL A 118 -11.04 -15.30 4.41
CA VAL A 118 -10.07 -16.36 4.80
C VAL A 118 -10.78 -17.54 5.45
N ARG A 119 -11.88 -17.28 6.16
CA ARG A 119 -12.73 -18.31 6.75
C ARG A 119 -14.08 -18.31 6.06
N LEU A 120 -14.60 -19.51 5.80
CA LEU A 120 -15.98 -19.68 5.35
C LEU A 120 -16.93 -19.00 6.35
N ASN A 121 -17.65 -18.01 5.87
CA ASN A 121 -18.69 -17.29 6.59
C ASN A 121 -19.86 -17.00 5.64
N ASN A 122 -20.99 -16.57 6.20
CA ASN A 122 -22.20 -16.25 5.43
C ASN A 122 -22.22 -14.78 4.97
N LEU A 123 -21.05 -14.14 4.84
CA LEU A 123 -20.96 -12.74 4.47
C LEU A 123 -21.33 -12.58 3.00
N THR A 124 -22.24 -11.66 2.70
CA THR A 124 -22.64 -11.33 1.34
C THR A 124 -22.33 -9.88 0.99
N MET A 125 -22.30 -9.57 -0.30
CA MET A 125 -21.95 -8.22 -0.78
C MET A 125 -22.94 -7.14 -0.30
N GLU A 126 -24.21 -7.50 -0.06
CA GLU A 126 -25.27 -6.59 0.37
C GLU A 126 -25.05 -6.05 1.79
N GLN A 127 -24.26 -6.76 2.60
CA GLN A 127 -23.93 -6.37 3.97
C GLN A 127 -22.78 -5.37 4.03
N LEU A 128 -22.04 -5.20 2.92
CA LEU A 128 -20.85 -4.38 2.86
C LEU A 128 -21.17 -2.94 2.48
N LYS A 129 -20.65 -1.99 3.25
CA LYS A 129 -20.64 -0.57 2.90
C LYS A 129 -19.46 -0.26 2.00
N PHE A 130 -19.65 0.66 1.06
CA PHE A 130 -18.58 1.23 0.23
C PHE A 130 -18.29 2.69 0.66
N PRO A 131 -17.02 3.12 0.82
CA PRO A 131 -15.80 2.31 0.73
C PRO A 131 -15.70 1.29 1.88
N ILE A 132 -14.83 0.29 1.72
CA ILE A 132 -14.74 -0.83 2.67
C ILE A 132 -14.38 -0.37 4.09
N SER A 133 -13.68 0.76 4.23
CA SER A 133 -13.35 1.38 5.51
C SER A 133 -14.56 1.79 6.36
N LEU A 134 -15.76 1.94 5.76
CA LEU A 134 -16.99 2.21 6.51
C LEU A 134 -17.52 1.02 7.33
N ASN A 135 -16.81 -0.12 7.31
CA ASN A 135 -17.17 -1.34 8.03
C ASN A 135 -16.22 -1.65 9.19
N GLU A 136 -15.48 -0.66 9.69
CA GLU A 136 -14.35 -0.82 10.64
C GLU A 136 -14.64 -1.76 11.82
N ASP A 137 -15.83 -1.72 12.42
CA ASP A 137 -16.18 -2.54 13.58
C ASP A 137 -16.37 -4.04 13.25
N SER A 138 -16.49 -4.39 11.98
CA SER A 138 -16.78 -5.76 11.52
C SER A 138 -15.60 -6.43 10.80
N LEU A 139 -14.59 -5.67 10.37
CA LEU A 139 -13.54 -6.18 9.48
C LEU A 139 -12.69 -7.29 10.12
N GLN A 140 -12.33 -7.17 11.41
CA GLN A 140 -11.67 -8.26 12.15
C GLN A 140 -12.49 -9.57 12.10
N ASN A 141 -13.81 -9.48 12.25
CA ASN A 141 -14.67 -10.66 12.33
C ASN A 141 -14.92 -11.30 10.97
N TRP A 142 -15.01 -10.48 9.92
CA TRP A 142 -15.27 -10.96 8.57
C TRP A 142 -14.05 -11.57 7.89
N VAL A 143 -12.85 -11.17 8.31
CA VAL A 143 -11.57 -11.70 7.78
C VAL A 143 -11.55 -11.68 6.25
N ILE A 144 -11.98 -10.55 5.67
CA ILE A 144 -12.02 -10.35 4.21
C ILE A 144 -10.59 -10.25 3.71
N ASP A 145 -10.24 -11.07 2.73
CA ASP A 145 -8.91 -11.00 2.11
C ASP A 145 -8.93 -10.28 0.76
N GLN A 146 -10.08 -10.27 0.08
CA GLN A 146 -10.29 -9.52 -1.15
C GLN A 146 -11.76 -9.17 -1.36
N VAL A 147 -12.05 -7.91 -1.67
CA VAL A 147 -13.39 -7.41 -2.00
C VAL A 147 -13.37 -6.44 -3.18
N ARG A 148 -14.16 -6.74 -4.22
CA ARG A 148 -14.41 -5.86 -5.36
C ARG A 148 -15.90 -5.56 -5.44
N PHE A 149 -16.22 -4.27 -5.42
CA PHE A 149 -17.59 -3.79 -5.63
C PHE A 149 -17.88 -3.64 -7.13
N PRO A 150 -19.12 -3.87 -7.58
CA PRO A 150 -19.51 -3.65 -8.97
C PRO A 150 -19.51 -2.15 -9.26
N LYS A 151 -18.52 -1.68 -10.02
CA LYS A 151 -18.34 -0.27 -10.38
C LYS A 151 -17.89 -0.13 -11.82
N ALA A 152 -18.25 0.98 -12.46
CA ALA A 152 -17.71 1.32 -13.76
C ALA A 152 -16.18 1.47 -13.67
N MET A 153 -15.48 0.82 -14.59
CA MET A 153 -14.03 0.90 -14.71
C MET A 153 -13.68 1.97 -15.75
N PRO A 154 -12.86 2.99 -15.40
CA PRO A 154 -12.42 3.98 -16.36
C PRO A 154 -11.64 3.35 -17.53
N LEU A 155 -11.98 3.76 -18.75
CA LEU A 155 -11.19 3.47 -19.94
C LEU A 155 -9.86 4.23 -19.85
N GLN A 156 -8.75 3.49 -19.89
CA GLN A 156 -7.41 4.05 -19.88
C GLN A 156 -6.91 4.32 -21.30
N VAL A 157 -7.12 3.35 -22.20
CA VAL A 157 -6.70 3.48 -23.59
C VAL A 157 -7.51 2.55 -24.51
N LEU A 158 -7.75 3.00 -25.73
CA LEU A 158 -8.25 2.19 -26.85
C LEU A 158 -7.28 2.31 -28.03
N ILE A 159 -6.60 1.21 -28.38
CA ILE A 159 -5.69 1.16 -29.53
C ILE A 159 -6.24 0.22 -30.59
N ALA A 160 -6.20 0.65 -31.86
CA ALA A 160 -6.50 -0.17 -33.03
C ALA A 160 -5.21 -0.56 -33.76
N TYR A 161 -5.09 -1.83 -34.13
CA TYR A 161 -4.01 -2.38 -34.93
C TYR A 161 -4.56 -2.90 -36.25
N SER A 162 -4.00 -2.48 -37.38
CA SER A 162 -4.38 -3.05 -38.68
C SER A 162 -3.55 -4.28 -39.02
N ASP A 163 -4.09 -5.15 -39.87
CA ASP A 163 -3.37 -6.23 -40.52
C ASP A 163 -2.24 -5.74 -41.47
N LYS A 164 -2.18 -4.43 -41.74
CA LYS A 164 -1.11 -3.76 -42.49
C LYS A 164 -0.04 -3.13 -41.59
N GLY A 165 -0.15 -3.27 -40.27
CA GLY A 165 0.84 -2.78 -39.30
C GLY A 165 0.62 -1.33 -38.84
N GLU A 166 -0.52 -0.71 -39.18
CA GLU A 166 -0.88 0.62 -38.69
C GLU A 166 -1.39 0.56 -37.25
N ILE A 167 -1.09 1.59 -36.46
CA ILE A 167 -1.48 1.68 -35.05
C ILE A 167 -2.15 3.03 -34.84
N ILE A 168 -3.40 3.02 -34.35
CA ILE A 168 -4.19 4.24 -34.11
C ILE A 168 -4.66 4.26 -32.67
N ASN A 169 -4.41 5.36 -31.96
CA ASN A 169 -5.00 5.61 -30.65
C ASN A 169 -6.39 6.25 -30.84
N LEU A 170 -7.43 5.52 -30.43
CA LEU A 170 -8.83 5.91 -30.57
C LEU A 170 -9.45 6.35 -29.23
N THR A 171 -8.65 6.52 -28.17
CA THR A 171 -9.16 6.80 -26.82
C THR A 171 -10.03 8.06 -26.78
N SER A 172 -9.61 9.13 -27.47
CA SER A 172 -10.36 10.38 -27.56
C SER A 172 -11.59 10.31 -28.48
N ASN A 173 -11.73 9.23 -29.26
CA ASN A 173 -12.89 9.01 -30.12
C ASN A 173 -14.04 8.32 -29.37
N VAL A 174 -13.82 7.89 -28.12
CA VAL A 174 -14.85 7.34 -27.26
C VAL A 174 -15.49 8.50 -26.48
N ASP A 175 -16.81 8.65 -26.59
CA ASP A 175 -17.54 9.68 -25.85
C ASP A 175 -17.82 9.29 -24.39
N SER A 176 -18.51 10.18 -23.66
CA SER A 176 -18.88 9.96 -22.26
C SER A 176 -19.87 8.81 -22.04
N GLU A 177 -20.57 8.37 -23.10
CA GLU A 177 -21.49 7.23 -23.07
C GLU A 177 -20.79 5.91 -23.44
N GLY A 178 -19.50 5.98 -23.80
CA GLY A 178 -18.70 4.85 -24.23
C GLY A 178 -18.84 4.53 -25.71
N LYS A 179 -19.53 5.35 -26.52
CA LYS A 179 -19.68 5.11 -27.94
C LYS A 179 -18.42 5.55 -28.69
N LEU A 180 -17.90 4.67 -29.54
CA LEU A 180 -16.75 4.95 -30.39
C LEU A 180 -17.18 5.65 -31.69
N HIS A 181 -16.74 6.89 -31.88
CA HIS A 181 -16.94 7.68 -33.09
C HIS A 181 -15.77 7.49 -34.05
N TRP A 182 -15.72 6.30 -34.68
CA TRP A 182 -14.69 5.94 -35.64
C TRP A 182 -15.20 4.88 -36.61
N THR A 183 -14.91 5.04 -37.90
CA THR A 183 -15.20 4.07 -38.96
C THR A 183 -13.89 3.47 -39.43
N ALA A 184 -13.83 2.15 -39.52
CA ALA A 184 -12.62 1.43 -39.88
C ALA A 184 -12.17 1.75 -41.33
N PRO A 185 -10.95 2.28 -41.54
CA PRO A 185 -10.35 2.44 -42.86
C PRO A 185 -10.07 1.09 -43.54
N ALA A 186 -9.64 1.13 -44.80
CA ALA A 186 -9.35 -0.04 -45.64
C ALA A 186 -8.25 -0.97 -45.06
N ALA A 187 -8.65 -1.89 -44.18
CA ALA A 187 -7.87 -2.94 -43.55
C ALA A 187 -8.76 -3.79 -42.63
N ILE A 188 -8.21 -4.86 -42.05
CA ILE A 188 -8.82 -5.55 -40.91
C ILE A 188 -8.21 -4.99 -39.63
N TRP A 189 -9.05 -4.55 -38.70
CA TRP A 189 -8.63 -3.86 -37.48
C TRP A 189 -8.94 -4.68 -36.25
N LYS A 190 -7.92 -4.88 -35.41
CA LYS A 190 -8.07 -5.43 -34.06
C LYS A 190 -7.92 -4.31 -33.03
N LEU A 191 -8.99 -4.06 -32.28
CA LEU A 191 -9.03 -3.03 -31.27
C LEU A 191 -8.82 -3.65 -29.89
N TYR A 192 -8.12 -2.94 -29.00
CA TYR A 192 -7.95 -3.32 -27.60
C TYR A 192 -8.29 -2.14 -26.70
N ALA A 193 -9.37 -2.29 -25.93
CA ALA A 193 -9.77 -1.36 -24.88
C ALA A 193 -9.21 -1.85 -23.53
N VAL A 194 -8.46 -1.00 -22.85
CA VAL A 194 -7.85 -1.28 -21.55
C VAL A 194 -8.58 -0.48 -20.49
N PHE A 195 -9.12 -1.16 -19.49
CA PHE A 195 -9.85 -0.57 -18.38
C PHE A 195 -9.10 -0.81 -17.07
N GLU A 196 -9.14 0.16 -16.16
CA GLU A 196 -8.57 0.06 -14.82
C GLU A 196 -9.67 -0.06 -13.77
N GLY A 197 -9.51 -0.95 -12.80
CA GLY A 197 -10.42 -1.10 -11.67
C GLY A 197 -9.66 -1.31 -10.38
N CYS A 198 -10.39 -1.38 -9.27
CA CYS A 198 -9.81 -1.71 -7.97
C CYS A 198 -9.57 -3.22 -7.87
N ASN A 199 -8.35 -3.61 -7.52
CA ASN A 199 -7.97 -5.01 -7.27
C ASN A 199 -8.76 -5.59 -6.09
N GLY A 200 -9.09 -4.74 -5.12
CA GLY A 200 -9.87 -5.11 -3.94
C GLY A 200 -9.09 -5.85 -2.87
N LYS A 201 -7.75 -5.89 -2.97
CA LYS A 201 -6.92 -6.58 -2.00
C LYS A 201 -7.00 -5.88 -0.65
N MET A 202 -7.31 -6.64 0.40
CA MET A 202 -7.28 -6.17 1.78
C MET A 202 -5.92 -6.44 2.42
N VAL A 203 -5.56 -5.62 3.41
CA VAL A 203 -4.40 -5.86 4.27
C VAL A 203 -4.58 -7.21 4.99
N GLU A 204 -3.64 -8.12 4.79
CA GLU A 204 -3.63 -9.39 5.50
C GLU A 204 -3.09 -9.21 6.91
N ARG A 205 -3.69 -9.97 7.83
CA ARG A 205 -3.26 -10.03 9.22
C ARG A 205 -3.26 -8.68 9.96
N ALA A 206 -4.00 -7.70 9.45
CA ALA A 206 -4.17 -6.43 10.12
C ALA A 206 -4.68 -6.63 11.55
N GLY A 207 -3.96 -6.03 12.50
CA GLY A 207 -4.48 -5.77 13.84
C GLY A 207 -5.71 -4.86 13.81
N PRO A 208 -6.57 -4.88 14.84
CA PRO A 208 -7.76 -4.04 14.90
C PRO A 208 -7.44 -2.56 14.66
N GLY A 209 -8.22 -1.89 13.82
CA GLY A 209 -7.97 -0.52 13.36
C GLY A 209 -6.91 -0.40 12.24
N GLY A 210 -6.33 -1.51 11.81
CA GLY A 210 -5.36 -1.59 10.71
C GLY A 210 -5.95 -2.12 9.40
N GLU A 211 -7.21 -2.56 9.40
CA GLU A 211 -7.87 -3.18 8.26
C GLU A 211 -8.28 -2.16 7.21
N GLY A 212 -8.09 -2.50 5.94
CA GLY A 212 -8.53 -1.69 4.82
C GLY A 212 -7.94 -2.17 3.52
N ASP A 213 -8.11 -1.34 2.49
CA ASP A 213 -7.54 -1.60 1.17
C ASP A 213 -6.01 -1.53 1.22
N VAL A 214 -5.36 -2.38 0.42
CA VAL A 214 -3.93 -2.29 0.13
C VAL A 214 -3.70 -1.12 -0.82
N ILE A 215 -2.67 -0.33 -0.52
CA ILE A 215 -2.30 0.84 -1.32
C ILE A 215 -1.77 0.46 -2.70
N ASP A 216 -2.04 1.28 -3.71
CA ASP A 216 -1.40 1.16 -5.03
C ASP A 216 0.10 1.47 -4.93
N GLN A 217 0.89 0.41 -5.03
CA GLN A 217 2.34 0.45 -4.93
C GLN A 217 3.01 1.05 -6.18
N PHE A 218 2.27 1.17 -7.29
CA PHE A 218 2.78 1.77 -8.53
C PHE A 218 2.44 3.26 -8.65
N SER A 219 1.56 3.78 -7.79
CA SER A 219 1.18 5.19 -7.76
C SER A 219 2.06 5.98 -6.79
N ALA A 220 2.95 6.81 -7.34
CA ALA A 220 3.74 7.74 -6.53
C ALA A 220 2.86 8.66 -5.66
N LYS A 221 1.72 9.10 -6.20
CA LYS A 221 0.74 9.94 -5.50
C LYS A 221 0.13 9.21 -4.29
N SER A 222 -0.16 7.92 -4.43
CA SER A 222 -0.72 7.12 -3.34
C SER A 222 0.35 6.89 -2.26
N MET A 223 1.58 6.57 -2.66
CA MET A 223 2.71 6.48 -1.74
C MET A 223 2.97 7.79 -0.98
N ASP A 224 2.90 8.94 -1.66
CA ASP A 224 3.05 10.25 -1.04
C ASP A 224 1.93 10.59 -0.05
N ARG A 225 0.74 9.97 -0.16
CA ARG A 225 -0.37 10.12 0.80
C ARG A 225 -0.26 9.19 2.00
N LEU A 226 0.47 8.08 1.88
CA LEU A 226 0.77 7.18 2.99
C LEU A 226 1.73 7.81 4.02
N LEU A 227 2.76 8.51 3.52
CA LEU A 227 3.86 9.06 4.34
C LEU A 227 3.45 10.18 5.33
N PRO A 228 2.47 11.06 5.04
CA PRO A 228 1.97 12.08 5.97
C PRO A 228 1.20 11.52 7.16
N ASN A 229 0.49 10.40 7.03
CA ASN A 229 -0.08 9.72 8.19
C ASN A 229 1.05 9.17 9.11
N TRP A 230 2.17 8.78 8.50
CA TRP A 230 3.41 8.51 9.22
C TRP A 230 4.07 9.77 9.80
N HIS A 231 3.69 11.00 9.44
CA HIS A 231 4.23 12.20 10.08
C HIS A 231 3.74 12.39 11.52
N ILE A 232 2.56 11.88 11.90
CA ILE A 232 2.12 11.89 13.31
C ILE A 232 3.03 10.97 14.13
N VAL A 233 3.30 9.78 13.60
CA VAL A 233 4.28 8.82 14.13
C VAL A 233 5.67 9.49 14.16
N ARG A 234 6.16 9.97 13.01
CA ARG A 234 7.48 10.60 12.82
C ARG A 234 7.71 11.87 13.65
N ASN A 235 6.70 12.70 13.89
CA ASN A 235 6.81 13.92 14.69
C ASN A 235 6.93 13.59 16.18
N ARG A 236 6.23 12.56 16.66
CA ARG A 236 6.45 12.02 18.00
C ARG A 236 7.82 11.32 18.12
N PHE A 237 8.26 10.59 17.08
CA PHE A 237 9.63 10.05 16.97
C PHE A 237 10.71 11.16 16.95
N ARG A 238 10.47 12.30 16.28
CA ARG A 238 11.41 13.45 16.25
C ARG A 238 11.52 14.14 17.61
N CYS A 239 10.44 14.20 18.38
CA CYS A 239 10.47 14.76 19.73
C CYS A 239 11.36 13.90 20.65
N ILE A 240 11.23 12.57 20.57
CA ILE A 240 12.08 11.61 21.27
C ILE A 240 13.54 11.73 20.79
N ARG A 241 13.77 11.86 19.47
CA ARG A 241 15.13 12.02 18.89
C ARG A 241 15.81 13.33 19.32
N ARG A 242 15.06 14.43 19.51
CA ARG A 242 15.60 15.70 20.06
C ARG A 242 15.91 15.60 21.55
N GLN A 243 15.08 14.91 22.34
CA GLN A 243 15.38 14.62 23.75
C GLN A 243 16.60 13.70 23.90
N GLN A 244 16.83 12.77 22.98
CA GLN A 244 18.00 11.90 22.93
C GLN A 244 19.31 12.67 22.66
N LEU A 245 19.30 13.68 21.78
CA LEU A 245 20.47 14.52 21.50
C LEU A 245 20.77 15.53 22.62
N ALA A 246 19.75 16.00 23.34
CA ALA A 246 19.93 16.94 24.45
C ALA A 246 20.56 16.28 25.69
N SER A 247 20.42 14.96 25.88
CA SER A 247 21.06 14.21 26.98
C SER A 247 22.53 13.82 26.71
N ALA A 248 23.08 14.15 25.54
CA ALA A 248 24.44 13.78 25.14
C ALA A 248 25.43 14.97 25.21
N SER A 249 25.12 16.00 26.00
CA SER A 249 25.92 17.22 26.11
C SER A 249 27.07 17.16 27.12
N ASP A 250 27.70 15.99 27.30
CA ASP A 250 28.97 15.89 28.02
C ASP A 250 30.13 15.81 27.01
N ALA A 251 31.00 16.81 27.08
CA ALA A 251 31.85 17.29 25.99
C ALA A 251 33.06 16.41 25.62
N ASP A 252 33.29 15.24 26.26
CA ASP A 252 34.54 14.49 26.07
C ASP A 252 34.47 13.24 25.16
N SER A 253 33.29 12.89 24.65
CA SER A 253 33.15 11.75 23.70
C SER A 253 33.19 12.16 22.21
N CYS A 254 33.40 13.45 21.93
CA CYS A 254 33.15 14.07 20.62
C CYS A 254 34.13 13.67 19.50
N ASN A 255 35.25 13.00 19.82
CA ASN A 255 36.23 12.58 18.80
C ASN A 255 36.03 11.15 18.26
N HIS A 256 35.33 10.25 18.96
CA HIS A 256 35.07 8.90 18.45
C HIS A 256 33.73 8.76 17.70
N LEU A 257 32.77 9.65 17.96
CA LEU A 257 31.44 9.62 17.31
C LEU A 257 31.41 10.31 15.93
N ARG A 258 32.38 11.18 15.62
CA ARG A 258 32.46 11.85 14.30
C ARG A 258 32.74 10.90 13.13
N CYS A 259 33.29 9.71 13.37
CA CYS A 259 33.55 8.73 12.30
C CYS A 259 32.38 7.75 12.01
N ARG A 260 31.35 7.65 12.86
CA ARG A 260 30.23 6.70 12.63
C ARG A 260 28.94 7.31 12.09
N TYR A 261 28.76 8.63 12.17
CA TYR A 261 27.45 9.26 11.89
C TYR A 261 27.37 10.13 10.62
N SER A 262 28.41 10.17 9.79
CA SER A 262 28.32 10.79 8.45
C SER A 262 27.65 9.90 7.39
N PHE A 263 27.25 8.67 7.71
CA PHE A 263 26.63 7.74 6.74
C PHE A 263 25.13 8.00 6.50
N GLY A 264 24.38 8.52 7.48
CA GLY A 264 22.92 8.66 7.39
C GLY A 264 22.44 9.75 6.42
N ALA A 265 23.10 10.91 6.39
CA ALA A 265 22.75 12.00 5.46
C ALA A 265 23.22 11.73 4.02
N VAL A 266 24.23 10.86 3.86
CA VAL A 266 24.72 10.41 2.55
C VAL A 266 23.81 9.30 2.01
N LEU A 267 23.28 8.42 2.87
CA LEU A 267 22.32 7.38 2.46
C LEU A 267 21.00 7.96 1.94
N ASP A 268 20.46 9.02 2.54
CA ASP A 268 19.20 9.62 2.06
C ASP A 268 19.34 10.19 0.65
N ARG A 269 20.46 10.86 0.33
CA ARG A 269 20.73 11.32 -1.04
C ARG A 269 21.08 10.18 -1.98
N ALA A 270 21.82 9.17 -1.51
CA ALA A 270 22.20 8.02 -2.33
C ALA A 270 21.01 7.12 -2.68
N ILE A 271 20.08 6.89 -1.76
CA ILE A 271 18.87 6.08 -1.97
C ILE A 271 17.89 6.81 -2.89
N ILE A 272 17.66 8.12 -2.69
CA ILE A 272 16.80 8.90 -3.59
C ILE A 272 17.41 9.00 -4.99
N THR A 273 18.74 9.11 -5.09
CA THR A 273 19.45 9.14 -6.39
C THR A 273 19.49 7.76 -7.03
N TRP A 274 19.61 6.69 -6.26
CA TRP A 274 19.58 5.31 -6.74
C TRP A 274 18.19 4.90 -7.22
N ILE A 275 17.11 5.26 -6.51
CA ILE A 275 15.72 5.05 -6.94
C ILE A 275 15.44 5.81 -8.24
N ARG A 276 15.86 7.09 -8.34
CA ARG A 276 15.73 7.88 -9.58
C ARG A 276 16.54 7.28 -10.75
N ASN A 277 17.76 6.82 -10.50
CA ASN A 277 18.61 6.24 -11.54
C ASN A 277 18.19 4.81 -11.96
N CYS A 278 17.59 4.04 -11.05
CA CYS A 278 16.97 2.75 -11.37
C CYS A 278 15.71 2.93 -12.23
N CYS A 279 14.84 3.90 -11.93
CA CYS A 279 13.69 4.23 -12.79
C CYS A 279 14.12 4.71 -14.20
N ILE A 280 15.23 5.43 -14.33
CA ILE A 280 15.78 5.87 -15.63
C ILE A 280 16.46 4.71 -16.39
N LYS A 281 17.06 3.73 -15.70
CA LYS A 281 17.66 2.55 -16.35
C LYS A 281 16.62 1.56 -16.86
N VAL A 282 15.49 1.40 -16.17
CA VAL A 282 14.39 0.51 -16.62
C VAL A 282 13.73 1.05 -17.90
N THR A 283 13.62 2.37 -18.06
CA THR A 283 13.09 2.99 -19.29
C THR A 283 14.05 2.91 -20.48
N LYS A 284 15.38 2.92 -20.25
CA LYS A 284 16.36 2.74 -21.34
C LYS A 284 16.57 1.27 -21.76
N SER A 285 16.32 0.30 -20.88
CA SER A 285 16.49 -1.12 -21.22
C SER A 285 15.42 -1.66 -22.19
N PHE A 286 14.28 -0.97 -22.33
CA PHE A 286 13.23 -1.34 -23.29
C PHE A 286 13.40 -0.70 -24.69
N ALA A 287 14.28 0.30 -24.83
CA ALA A 287 14.53 0.98 -26.11
C ALA A 287 15.69 0.37 -26.93
N GLY A 288 16.33 -0.71 -26.45
CA GLY A 288 17.60 -1.22 -27.00
C GLY A 288 17.59 -2.65 -27.54
N LYS A 289 16.43 -3.27 -27.77
CA LYS A 289 16.33 -4.61 -28.39
C LYS A 289 15.41 -4.59 -29.61
N THR A 290 15.84 -3.85 -30.63
CA THR A 290 15.46 -4.06 -32.02
C THR A 290 16.68 -3.75 -32.89
N SER A 291 17.41 -4.81 -33.25
CA SER A 291 18.33 -4.90 -34.38
C SER A 291 18.68 -6.37 -34.57
#